data_AF-A0A0E0K4Y4-F1
#
_entry.id   AF-A0A0E0K4Y4-F1
#
_cell.length_a   1.000
_cell.length_b   1.000
_cell.length_c   1.000
_cell.angle_alpha   90.00
_cell.angle_beta   90.00
_cell.angle_gamma   90.00
#
_symmetry.space_group_name_H-M   'P 1'
#
loop_
_entity.id
_entity.type
_entity.pdbx_description
1 polymer ?
#
loop_
_entity_poly.entity_id
_entity_poly.type
_entity_poly.pdbx_seq_one_letter_code
_entity_poly.pdbx_strand_id
1 'polypeptide(L)'
;MADWDSKNKIIMDPVAVNQLIKTIETCNLKTVRDKFSKVNLEELDRMYLPIVKDHHWFLIVIIMSTKRVQIYDSIRNPTNSKDDHNDLWYNVSSNLQLAIDMRRRVEGKYQFGFTIFPVSYPESPYQENTYTHTYFLQSF
;
A
#
# COMPACT_ATOMS: atom_id res chain seq x y z
N MET A 1 20.85 12.74 -0.22
CA MET A 1 19.68 13.06 -1.07
C MET A 1 18.93 11.76 -1.30
N ALA A 2 17.67 11.68 -0.88
CA ALA A 2 16.83 10.52 -1.21
C ALA A 2 16.57 10.53 -2.72
N ASP A 3 16.88 9.41 -3.38
CA ASP A 3 16.74 9.21 -4.82
C ASP A 3 15.24 9.14 -5.21
N TRP A 4 14.61 10.30 -5.33
CA TRP A 4 13.20 10.43 -5.72
C TRP A 4 12.95 10.15 -7.21
N ASP A 5 13.99 10.23 -8.04
CA ASP A 5 13.91 10.09 -9.50
C ASP A 5 14.09 8.66 -10.01
N SER A 6 14.37 7.69 -9.12
CA SER A 6 14.44 6.28 -9.50
C SER A 6 13.09 5.80 -10.07
N LYS A 7 13.08 5.31 -11.31
CA LYS A 7 11.89 4.75 -12.01
C LYS A 7 11.27 3.52 -11.33
N ASN A 8 11.90 3.02 -10.28
CA ASN A 8 11.56 1.79 -9.56
C ASN A 8 10.60 2.05 -8.39
N LYS A 9 10.00 3.24 -8.30
CA LYS A 9 9.07 3.61 -7.25
C LYS A 9 7.76 4.07 -7.86
N ILE A 10 6.64 3.67 -7.25
CA ILE A 10 5.32 4.16 -7.68
C ILE A 10 4.49 4.62 -6.49
N ILE A 11 3.77 5.73 -6.69
CA ILE A 11 2.68 6.14 -5.82
C ILE A 11 1.39 5.68 -6.48
N MET A 12 0.62 4.87 -5.77
CA MET A 12 -0.62 4.31 -6.28
C MET A 12 -1.69 5.38 -6.38
N ASP A 13 -2.40 5.32 -7.51
CA ASP A 13 -3.54 6.20 -7.79
C ASP A 13 -4.62 6.05 -6.71
N PRO A 14 -5.13 7.15 -6.12
CA PRO A 14 -6.13 7.10 -5.06
C PRO A 14 -7.41 6.32 -5.41
N VAL A 15 -7.82 6.32 -6.69
CA VAL A 15 -8.98 5.55 -7.15
C VAL A 15 -8.71 4.05 -7.02
N ALA A 16 -7.49 3.61 -7.36
CA ALA A 16 -7.08 2.22 -7.21
C ALA A 16 -6.96 1.84 -5.73
N VAL A 17 -6.36 2.71 -4.92
CA VAL A 17 -6.22 2.50 -3.48
C VAL A 17 -7.59 2.36 -2.80
N ASN A 18 -8.57 3.19 -3.18
CA ASN A 18 -9.94 3.09 -2.69
C ASN A 18 -10.65 1.79 -3.06
N GLN A 19 -10.23 1.10 -4.13
CA GLN A 19 -10.71 -0.27 -4.40
C GLN A 19 -9.96 -1.31 -3.56
N LEU A 20 -8.65 -1.14 -3.37
CA LEU A 20 -7.82 -2.08 -2.62
C LEU A 20 -8.26 -2.26 -1.16
N ILE A 21 -8.75 -1.20 -0.52
CA ILE A 21 -9.19 -1.24 0.88
C ILE A 21 -10.55 -1.92 1.09
N LYS A 22 -11.31 -2.17 0.01
CA LYS A 22 -12.62 -2.84 0.07
C LYS A 22 -12.47 -4.34 0.25
N THR A 23 -13.53 -4.99 0.72
CA THR A 23 -13.58 -6.45 0.74
C THR A 23 -13.45 -7.02 -0.67
N ILE A 24 -13.01 -8.27 -0.77
CA ILE A 24 -12.71 -8.92 -2.05
C ILE A 24 -13.95 -9.00 -2.97
N GLU A 25 -15.15 -9.11 -2.38
CA GLU A 25 -16.44 -9.18 -3.08
C GLU A 25 -16.85 -7.83 -3.68
N THR A 26 -16.41 -6.73 -3.08
CA THR A 26 -16.83 -5.36 -3.44
C THR A 26 -15.73 -4.57 -4.16
N CYS A 27 -14.51 -5.13 -4.22
CA CYS A 27 -13.39 -4.57 -4.94
C CYS A 27 -13.60 -4.69 -6.47
N ASN A 28 -13.51 -3.55 -7.17
CA ASN A 28 -13.44 -3.55 -8.63
C ASN A 28 -12.01 -3.92 -9.08
N LEU A 29 -11.75 -5.22 -9.22
CA LEU A 29 -10.44 -5.75 -9.62
C LEU A 29 -9.99 -5.26 -11.00
N LYS A 30 -10.91 -4.95 -11.92
CA LYS A 30 -10.54 -4.40 -13.24
C LYS A 30 -9.86 -3.04 -13.09
N THR A 31 -10.41 -2.16 -12.26
CA THR A 31 -9.82 -0.83 -12.00
C THR A 31 -8.41 -0.94 -11.43
N VAL A 32 -8.21 -1.84 -10.48
CA VAL A 32 -6.90 -2.11 -9.89
C VAL A 32 -5.94 -2.64 -10.96
N ARG A 33 -6.36 -3.64 -11.74
CA ARG A 33 -5.56 -4.25 -12.82
C ARG A 33 -5.14 -3.25 -13.89
N ASP A 34 -6.05 -2.40 -14.34
CA ASP A 34 -5.77 -1.42 -15.40
C ASP A 34 -4.66 -0.46 -14.97
N LYS A 35 -4.64 -0.06 -13.69
CA LYS A 35 -3.57 0.76 -13.12
C LYS A 35 -2.24 0.00 -12.99
N PHE A 36 -2.30 -1.27 -12.60
CA PHE A 36 -1.11 -2.14 -12.48
C PHE A 36 -0.56 -2.65 -13.82
N SER A 37 -1.34 -2.60 -14.90
CA SER A 37 -0.92 -3.11 -16.22
C SER A 37 0.36 -2.45 -16.74
N LYS A 38 0.59 -1.19 -16.37
CA LYS A 38 1.74 -0.37 -16.82
C LYS A 38 2.97 -0.50 -15.93
N VAL A 39 2.87 -1.21 -14.80
CA VAL A 39 3.95 -1.33 -13.82
C VAL A 39 4.74 -2.60 -14.09
N ASN A 40 6.07 -2.48 -14.19
CA ASN A 40 6.95 -3.64 -14.14
C ASN A 40 7.27 -3.97 -12.68
N LEU A 41 6.57 -4.97 -12.13
CA LEU A 41 6.71 -5.36 -10.72
C LEU A 41 8.09 -5.96 -10.38
N GLU A 42 8.79 -6.51 -11.36
CA GLU A 42 10.12 -7.12 -11.14
C GLU A 42 11.22 -6.05 -10.98
N GLU A 43 10.99 -4.84 -11.50
CA GLU A 43 11.90 -3.69 -11.38
C GLU A 43 11.43 -2.71 -10.31
N LEU A 44 10.30 -2.98 -9.65
CA LEU A 44 9.76 -2.09 -8.65
C LEU A 44 10.45 -2.34 -7.31
N ASP A 45 11.06 -1.31 -6.73
CA ASP A 45 11.66 -1.31 -5.41
C ASP A 45 10.63 -1.03 -4.32
N ARG A 46 9.77 -0.01 -4.54
CA ARG A 46 8.78 0.44 -3.54
C ARG A 46 7.46 0.83 -4.17
N MET A 47 6.39 0.48 -3.47
CA MET A 47 5.03 0.93 -3.76
C MET A 47 4.48 1.72 -2.58
N TYR A 48 3.99 2.92 -2.84
CA TYR A 48 3.39 3.81 -1.86
C TYR A 48 1.88 3.85 -2.07
N LEU A 49 1.10 3.56 -1.03
CA LEU A 49 -0.35 3.56 -1.04
C LEU A 49 -0.85 4.58 -0.02
N PRO A 50 -1.18 5.80 -0.45
CA PRO A 50 -1.78 6.80 0.44
C PRO A 50 -3.25 6.44 0.68
N ILE A 51 -3.61 6.15 1.93
CA ILE A 51 -4.94 5.66 2.31
C ILE A 51 -5.68 6.72 3.10
N VAL A 52 -6.96 6.91 2.75
CA VAL A 52 -7.94 7.64 3.57
C VAL A 52 -8.95 6.64 4.08
N LYS A 53 -9.12 6.58 5.40
CA LYS A 53 -10.22 5.83 6.03
C LYS A 53 -10.73 6.63 7.21
N ASP A 54 -12.05 6.78 7.32
CA ASP A 54 -12.70 7.48 8.43
C ASP A 54 -12.10 8.88 8.71
N HIS A 55 -11.87 9.64 7.64
CA HIS A 55 -11.24 10.97 7.65
C HIS A 55 -9.78 11.03 8.14
N HIS A 56 -9.15 9.86 8.31
CA HIS A 56 -7.75 9.74 8.71
C HIS A 56 -6.87 9.31 7.52
N TRP A 57 -5.73 10.00 7.37
CA TRP A 57 -4.72 9.68 6.36
C TRP A 57 -3.58 8.88 6.98
N PHE A 58 -3.20 7.80 6.32
CA PHE A 58 -1.99 7.05 6.64
C PHE A 58 -1.38 6.47 5.35
N LEU A 59 -0.13 6.01 5.44
CA LEU A 59 0.63 5.56 4.29
C LEU A 59 1.06 4.10 4.48
N ILE A 60 0.71 3.25 3.53
CA ILE A 60 1.29 1.91 3.41
C ILE A 60 2.42 1.96 2.39
N VAL A 61 3.60 1.48 2.79
CA VAL A 61 4.76 1.32 1.92
C VAL A 61 5.09 -0.16 1.81
N ILE A 62 5.04 -0.68 0.59
CA ILE A 62 5.46 -2.05 0.29
C ILE A 62 6.88 -1.98 -0.29
N ILE A 63 7.83 -2.57 0.42
CA ILE A 63 9.23 -2.68 -0.02
C ILE A 63 9.38 -4.04 -0.69
N MET A 64 9.53 -4.05 -2.00
CA MET A 64 9.56 -5.26 -2.81
C MET A 64 10.82 -6.09 -2.58
N SER A 65 11.98 -5.43 -2.50
CA SER A 65 13.28 -6.09 -2.33
C SER A 65 13.37 -6.92 -1.05
N THR A 66 12.82 -6.41 0.05
CA THR A 66 12.79 -7.10 1.35
C THR A 66 11.48 -7.85 1.61
N LYS A 67 10.49 -7.74 0.72
CA LYS A 67 9.14 -8.26 0.90
C LYS A 67 8.53 -7.84 2.25
N ARG A 68 8.59 -6.55 2.56
CA ARG A 68 8.11 -5.99 3.85
C ARG A 68 7.07 -4.92 3.61
N VAL A 69 6.21 -4.74 4.61
CA VAL A 69 5.21 -3.69 4.62
C VAL A 69 5.46 -2.78 5.82
N GLN A 70 5.44 -1.48 5.57
CA GLN A 70 5.56 -0.45 6.57
C GLN A 70 4.29 0.40 6.55
N ILE A 71 3.64 0.55 7.69
CA ILE A 71 2.48 1.42 7.84
C ILE A 71 2.89 2.62 8.67
N TYR A 72 2.83 3.80 8.05
CA TYR A 72 3.10 5.09 8.68
C TYR A 72 1.78 5.77 9.01
N ASP A 73 1.52 5.95 10.29
CA ASP A 73 0.30 6.54 10.82
C ASP A 73 0.68 7.62 11.84
N SER A 74 0.26 8.86 11.61
CA SER A 74 0.63 10.03 12.42
C SER A 74 -0.24 10.23 13.66
N ILE A 75 -1.38 9.55 13.79
CA ILE A 75 -2.36 9.78 14.87
C ILE A 75 -2.28 8.71 15.97
N ARG A 76 -1.76 7.51 15.67
CA ARG A 76 -1.95 6.36 16.55
C ARG A 76 -0.66 5.85 17.20
N ASN A 77 -0.79 5.45 18.47
CA ASN A 77 0.17 4.56 19.12
C ASN A 77 0.15 3.19 18.40
N PRO A 78 1.31 2.64 18.00
CA PRO A 78 1.43 1.39 17.24
C PRO A 78 0.59 0.21 17.75
N THR A 79 0.40 0.11 19.08
CA THR A 79 -0.34 -0.99 19.70
C THR A 79 -1.83 -0.96 19.36
N ASN A 80 -2.47 0.21 19.31
CA ASN A 80 -3.90 0.36 18.99
C ASN A 80 -4.17 0.45 17.48
N SER A 81 -3.16 0.79 16.67
CA SER A 81 -3.29 0.82 15.22
C SER A 81 -3.28 -0.56 14.57
N LYS A 82 -2.76 -1.57 15.26
CA LYS A 82 -2.52 -2.89 14.67
C LYS A 82 -3.81 -3.59 14.26
N ASP A 83 -4.82 -3.60 15.13
CA ASP A 83 -6.07 -4.31 14.87
C ASP A 83 -6.86 -3.66 13.72
N ASP A 84 -7.01 -2.33 13.73
CA ASP A 84 -7.69 -1.58 12.66
C ASP A 84 -6.99 -1.70 11.30
N HIS A 85 -5.66 -1.84 11.30
CA HIS A 85 -4.88 -2.02 10.09
C HIS A 85 -4.80 -3.47 9.63
N ASN A 86 -5.04 -4.47 10.48
CA ASN A 86 -4.98 -5.89 10.09
C ASN A 86 -6.02 -6.21 9.03
N ASP A 87 -7.29 -5.87 9.27
CA ASP A 87 -8.38 -6.12 8.32
C ASP A 87 -8.17 -5.34 7.03
N LEU A 88 -7.72 -4.09 7.15
CA LEU A 88 -7.45 -3.24 6.00
C LEU A 88 -6.28 -3.78 5.17
N TRP A 89 -5.20 -4.21 5.81
CA TRP A 89 -4.07 -4.83 5.13
C TRP A 89 -4.45 -6.17 4.51
N TYR A 90 -5.30 -6.98 5.15
CA TYR A 90 -5.82 -8.21 4.57
C TYR A 90 -6.54 -7.94 3.25
N ASN A 91 -7.42 -6.92 3.22
CA ASN A 91 -8.10 -6.50 2.00
C ASN A 91 -7.12 -6.02 0.93
N VAL A 92 -6.22 -5.10 1.28
CA VAL A 92 -5.23 -4.54 0.35
C VAL A 92 -4.36 -5.64 -0.23
N SER A 93 -3.79 -6.49 0.61
CA SER A 93 -2.88 -7.56 0.19
C SER A 93 -3.58 -8.61 -0.67
N SER A 94 -4.80 -9.01 -0.32
CA SER A 94 -5.59 -9.97 -1.10
C SER A 94 -6.00 -9.42 -2.47
N ASN A 95 -6.47 -8.16 -2.52
CA ASN A 95 -6.86 -7.52 -3.77
C ASN A 95 -5.66 -7.27 -4.70
N LEU A 96 -4.51 -6.86 -4.14
CA LEU A 96 -3.25 -6.75 -4.88
C LEU A 96 -2.81 -8.12 -5.42
N GLN A 97 -2.84 -9.14 -4.57
CA GLN A 97 -2.48 -10.50 -4.94
C GLN A 97 -3.31 -10.98 -6.13
N LEU A 98 -4.63 -10.86 -6.07
CA LEU A 98 -5.52 -11.25 -7.17
C LEU A 98 -5.27 -10.45 -8.45
N ALA A 99 -5.17 -9.13 -8.34
CA ALA A 99 -4.97 -8.27 -9.51
C ALA A 99 -3.68 -8.60 -10.26
N ILE A 100 -2.62 -8.92 -9.52
CA ILE A 100 -1.29 -9.19 -10.06
C ILE A 100 -1.17 -10.65 -10.52
N ASP A 101 -1.64 -11.61 -9.73
CA ASP A 101 -1.52 -13.03 -10.05
C ASP A 101 -2.32 -13.43 -11.28
N MET A 102 -3.48 -12.81 -11.53
CA MET A 102 -4.23 -13.07 -12.76
C MET A 102 -3.38 -12.82 -14.00
N ARG A 103 -2.56 -11.75 -13.99
CA ARG A 103 -1.62 -11.46 -15.08
C ARG A 103 -0.45 -12.44 -15.07
N ARG A 104 0.17 -12.67 -13.91
CA ARG A 104 1.33 -13.57 -13.77
C ARG A 104 1.03 -15.00 -14.22
N ARG A 105 -0.18 -15.51 -13.94
CA ARG A 105 -0.62 -16.85 -14.39
C ARG A 105 -0.64 -16.97 -15.91
N VAL A 106 -1.10 -15.94 -16.62
CA VAL A 106 -1.06 -15.90 -18.10
C VAL A 106 0.38 -15.86 -18.59
N GLU A 107 1.29 -15.20 -17.86
CA GLU A 107 2.72 -15.15 -18.15
C GLU A 107 3.50 -16.40 -17.68
N GLY A 108 2.83 -17.43 -17.11
CA GLY A 108 3.47 -18.64 -16.60
C GLY A 108 4.33 -18.42 -15.35
N LYS A 109 4.14 -17.31 -14.63
CA LYS A 109 4.90 -16.94 -13.43
C LYS A 109 4.20 -17.38 -12.15
N TYR A 110 5.01 -17.62 -11.11
CA TYR A 110 4.52 -17.92 -9.75
C TYR A 110 3.74 -16.75 -9.15
N GLN A 111 2.91 -17.08 -8.16
CA GLN A 111 2.18 -16.11 -7.34
C GLN A 111 3.15 -15.12 -6.67
N PHE A 112 2.76 -13.85 -6.58
CA PHE A 112 3.64 -12.83 -6.00
C PHE A 112 3.84 -12.98 -4.48
N GLY A 113 2.76 -13.25 -3.73
CA GLY A 113 2.79 -13.56 -2.31
C GLY A 113 2.70 -12.33 -1.38
N PHE A 114 1.93 -11.30 -1.71
CA PHE A 114 1.75 -10.13 -0.84
C PHE A 114 1.19 -10.48 0.55
N THR A 115 0.35 -11.51 0.63
CA THR A 115 -0.33 -11.94 1.87
C THR A 115 0.61 -12.45 2.95
N ILE A 116 1.86 -12.80 2.60
CA ILE A 116 2.87 -13.30 3.55
C ILE A 116 3.91 -12.24 3.93
N PHE A 117 3.80 -11.01 3.43
CA PHE A 117 4.78 -9.97 3.74
C PHE A 117 4.60 -9.52 5.20
N PRO A 118 5.65 -9.55 6.04
CA PRO A 118 5.55 -9.06 7.41
C PRO A 118 5.27 -7.55 7.43
N VAL A 119 4.32 -7.17 8.29
CA VAL A 119 3.92 -5.78 8.54
C VAL A 119 4.70 -5.23 9.73
N SER A 120 5.17 -4.00 9.61
CA SER A 120 5.84 -3.23 10.66
C SER A 120 5.28 -1.82 10.74
N TYR A 121 5.41 -1.21 11.92
CA TYR A 121 4.94 0.14 12.21
C TYR A 121 6.14 0.99 12.62
N PRO A 122 6.84 1.61 11.66
CA PRO A 122 7.96 2.50 11.97
C PRO A 122 7.48 3.70 12.80
N GLU A 123 8.39 4.26 13.61
CA GLU A 123 8.14 5.53 14.26
C GLU A 123 7.81 6.59 13.20
N SER A 124 6.67 7.24 13.40
CA SER A 124 6.16 8.31 12.54
C SER A 124 6.10 9.59 13.37
N PRO A 125 6.44 10.76 12.82
CA PRO A 125 6.22 12.03 13.49
C PRO A 125 4.77 12.14 13.97
N TYR A 126 4.58 12.24 15.29
CA TYR A 126 3.27 12.28 15.92
C TYR A 126 2.62 13.65 15.69
N GLN A 127 1.34 13.67 15.28
CA GLN A 127 0.55 14.89 15.16
C GLN A 127 -0.51 14.94 16.26
N GLU A 128 -0.46 15.97 17.10
CA GLU A 128 -1.46 16.20 18.17
C GLU A 128 -2.83 16.69 17.63
N ASN A 129 -2.91 17.19 16.39
CA ASN A 129 -4.11 17.81 15.80
C ASN A 129 -4.47 17.27 14.40
N THR A 130 -5.77 17.02 14.20
CA THR A 130 -6.43 16.47 12.99
C THR A 130 -6.56 17.43 11.79
N TYR A 131 -5.82 18.55 11.75
CA TYR A 131 -5.93 19.55 10.68
C TYR A 131 -4.65 19.72 9.85
N THR A 132 -3.60 18.96 10.14
CA THR A 132 -2.24 19.13 9.55
C THR A 132 -1.85 18.00 8.59
N HIS A 133 -2.85 17.42 7.91
CA HIS A 133 -2.67 16.20 7.10
C HIS A 133 -1.81 16.36 5.85
N THR A 134 -1.75 17.54 5.25
CA THR A 134 -1.03 17.78 3.97
C THR A 134 0.47 17.93 4.10
N TYR A 135 1.00 18.22 5.30
CA TYR A 135 2.45 18.45 5.50
C TYR A 135 3.23 17.18 5.88
N PHE A 136 2.55 16.10 6.30
CA PHE A 136 3.20 14.83 6.65
C PHE A 136 3.90 14.17 5.44
N LEU A 137 3.32 14.32 4.26
CA LEU A 137 3.87 13.78 3.00
C LEU A 137 5.07 14.56 2.46
N GLN A 138 5.43 15.71 3.05
CA GLN A 138 6.59 16.52 2.62
C GLN A 138 7.89 16.14 3.34
N SER A 139 7.82 15.31 4.38
CA SER A 139 8.97 14.93 5.21
C SER A 139 9.61 13.60 4.82
N PHE A 140 9.07 12.93 3.79
CA PHE A 140 9.63 11.75 3.19
C PHE A 140 10.20 12.13 1.84
#